data_AF-A0A076NMN7-F1
#
_entry.id   AF-A0A076NMN7-F1
#
_cell.length_a   1.000
_cell.length_b   1.000
_cell.length_c   1.000
_cell.angle_alpha   90.00
_cell.angle_beta   90.00
_cell.angle_gamma   90.00
#
_symmetry.space_group_name_H-M   'P 1'
#
loop_
_entity.id
_entity.type
_entity.pdbx_description
1 polymer ?
#
loop_
_entity_poly.entity_id
_entity_poly.type
_entity_poly.pdbx_seq_one_letter_code
_entity_poly.pdbx_strand_id
1 'polypeptide(L)'
;MEFEQDELRSMVESVLEAVESADHLVDSDQASVDLALHLATIIDEARESGDPDAISKTSFGPMPTLNKVLTGLGLNPEGKQKLGLNEDVQEDEEF
;
A
#
# COMPACT_ATOMS: atom_id res chain seq x y z
N MET A 1 -11.20 -27.26 17.67
CA MET A 1 -11.46 -26.57 16.39
C MET A 1 -10.75 -25.23 16.54
N GLU A 2 -9.45 -25.23 16.29
CA GLU A 2 -8.63 -24.03 16.29
C GLU A 2 -8.96 -23.30 15.00
N PHE A 3 -9.91 -22.36 15.07
CA PHE A 3 -9.97 -21.29 14.10
C PHE A 3 -8.87 -20.34 14.51
N GLU A 4 -7.66 -20.59 14.00
CA GLU A 4 -6.59 -19.60 14.02
C GLU A 4 -7.17 -18.35 13.37
N GLN A 5 -7.45 -17.36 14.21
CA GLN A 5 -7.69 -16.00 13.77
C GLN A 5 -6.37 -15.56 13.14
N ASP A 6 -6.22 -15.83 11.85
CA ASP A 6 -5.47 -14.97 10.97
C ASP A 6 -6.21 -13.63 11.05
N GLU A 7 -5.89 -12.85 12.10
CA GLU A 7 -6.32 -11.47 12.23
C GLU A 7 -5.83 -10.82 10.95
N LEU A 8 -6.74 -10.68 9.97
CA LEU A 8 -6.45 -10.10 8.67
C LEU A 8 -5.83 -8.74 8.95
N ARG A 9 -4.50 -8.68 8.82
CA ARG A 9 -3.71 -7.51 9.13
C ARG A 9 -4.38 -6.29 8.51
N SER A 10 -4.58 -5.24 9.30
CA SER A 10 -5.22 -4.02 8.83
C SER A 10 -4.44 -3.47 7.63
N MET A 11 -5.18 -3.07 6.59
CA MET A 11 -4.59 -2.40 5.45
C MET A 11 -3.93 -1.08 5.89
N VAL A 12 -4.53 -0.37 6.84
CA VAL A 12 -3.95 0.86 7.43
C VAL A 12 -2.60 0.55 8.09
N GLU A 13 -2.52 -0.49 8.91
CA GLU A 13 -1.26 -0.89 9.55
C GLU A 13 -0.17 -1.27 8.53
N SER A 14 -0.58 -1.91 7.43
CA SER A 14 0.35 -2.28 6.36
C SER A 14 0.89 -1.06 5.60
N VAL A 15 0.04 -0.04 5.38
CA VAL A 15 0.46 1.22 4.74
C VAL A 15 1.36 2.02 5.67
N LEU A 16 1.03 2.10 6.97
CA LEU A 16 1.85 2.80 7.95
C LEU A 16 3.25 2.20 8.06
N GLU A 17 3.38 0.87 8.19
CA GLU A 17 4.69 0.22 8.24
C GLU A 17 5.50 0.51 6.96
N ALA A 18 4.86 0.47 5.78
CA ALA A 18 5.53 0.77 4.53
C ALA A 18 6.07 2.21 4.50
N VAL A 19 5.27 3.19 4.95
CA VAL A 19 5.66 4.61 5.05
C VAL A 19 6.79 4.80 6.06
N GLU A 20 6.71 4.17 7.23
CA GLU A 20 7.74 4.26 8.27
C GLU A 20 9.07 3.63 7.82
N SER A 21 9.01 2.59 6.98
CA SER A 21 10.19 1.93 6.41
C SER A 21 10.80 2.65 5.20
N ALA A 22 10.15 3.71 4.70
CA ALA A 22 10.53 4.36 3.45
C ALA A 22 11.33 5.65 3.72
N ASP A 23 12.66 5.53 3.73
CA ASP A 23 13.57 6.65 3.96
C ASP A 23 13.59 7.69 2.82
N HIS A 24 13.03 7.36 1.65
CA HIS A 24 13.04 8.23 0.47
C HIS A 24 11.85 9.20 0.39
N LEU A 25 10.84 9.04 1.24
CA LEU A 25 9.67 9.92 1.25
C LEU A 25 10.01 11.30 1.80
N VAL A 26 9.39 12.33 1.23
CA VAL A 26 9.59 13.73 1.63
C VAL A 26 8.26 14.41 1.93
N ASP A 27 8.28 15.60 2.54
CA ASP A 27 7.08 16.35 2.92
C ASP A 27 6.08 16.56 1.77
N SER A 28 6.57 16.67 0.53
CA SER A 28 5.69 16.82 -0.65
C SER A 28 4.86 15.56 -0.97
N ASP A 29 5.25 14.40 -0.45
CA ASP A 29 4.54 13.13 -0.63
C ASP A 29 3.37 12.97 0.36
N GLN A 30 3.27 13.83 1.37
CA GLN A 30 2.28 13.69 2.45
C GLN A 30 0.84 13.58 1.94
N ALA A 31 0.46 14.35 0.92
CA ALA A 31 -0.88 14.27 0.34
C ALA A 31 -1.19 12.89 -0.29
N SER A 32 -0.18 12.26 -0.87
CA SER A 32 -0.29 10.90 -1.43
C SER A 32 -0.32 9.85 -0.32
N VAL A 33 0.44 10.04 0.75
CA VAL A 33 0.39 9.20 1.96
C VAL A 33 -0.99 9.26 2.61
N ASP A 34 -1.55 10.46 2.80
CA ASP A 34 -2.89 10.65 3.36
C ASP A 34 -3.96 9.97 2.50
N LEU A 35 -3.83 10.06 1.18
CA LEU A 35 -4.72 9.35 0.25
C LEU A 35 -4.59 7.82 0.39
N ALA A 36 -3.37 7.29 0.51
CA ALA A 36 -3.16 5.86 0.71
C ALA A 36 -3.81 5.37 2.02
N LEU A 37 -3.64 6.12 3.12
CA LEU A 37 -4.25 5.81 4.42
C LEU A 37 -5.78 5.89 4.37
N HIS A 38 -6.34 6.87 3.67
CA HIS A 38 -7.79 6.98 3.51
C HIS A 38 -8.37 5.79 2.72
N LEU A 39 -7.71 5.39 1.63
CA LEU A 39 -8.13 4.23 0.83
C LEU A 39 -8.00 2.92 1.63
N ALA A 40 -6.93 2.78 2.41
CA ALA A 40 -6.74 1.66 3.32
C ALA A 40 -7.85 1.58 4.38
N THR A 41 -8.25 2.72 4.95
CA THR A 41 -9.36 2.81 5.91
C THR A 41 -10.66 2.32 5.29
N ILE A 42 -11.01 2.78 4.07
CA ILE A 42 -12.22 2.33 3.36
C ILE A 42 -12.21 0.81 3.14
N ILE A 43 -11.04 0.23 2.85
CA ILE A 43 -10.89 -1.22 2.64
C ILE A 43 -11.12 -1.97 3.95
N ASP A 44 -10.53 -1.49 5.05
CA ASP A 44 -10.69 -2.12 6.36
C ASP A 44 -12.12 -1.99 6.88
N GLU A 45 -12.75 -0.82 6.77
CA GLU A 45 -14.16 -0.60 7.13
C GLU A 45 -15.11 -1.52 6.34
N ALA A 46 -14.87 -1.68 5.03
CA ALA A 46 -15.67 -2.59 4.21
C ALA A 46 -15.50 -4.06 4.67
N ARG A 47 -14.29 -4.48 5.03
CA ARG A 47 -14.04 -5.83 5.57
C ARG A 47 -14.70 -6.03 6.92
N GLU A 48 -14.53 -5.07 7.84
CA GLU A 48 -15.08 -5.12 9.20
C GLU A 48 -16.62 -5.15 9.17
N SER A 49 -17.24 -4.42 8.24
CA SER A 49 -18.70 -4.42 8.09
C SER A 49 -19.28 -5.79 7.72
N GLY A 50 -18.48 -6.69 7.14
CA GLY A 50 -18.90 -8.01 6.67
C GLY A 50 -19.91 -7.98 5.50
N ASP A 51 -20.21 -6.79 4.94
CA ASP A 51 -21.13 -6.64 3.82
C ASP A 51 -20.46 -7.07 2.50
N PRO A 52 -20.92 -8.14 1.84
CA PRO A 52 -20.34 -8.62 0.60
C PRO A 52 -20.34 -7.58 -0.53
N ASP A 53 -21.35 -6.69 -0.58
CA ASP A 53 -21.42 -5.65 -1.60
C ASP A 53 -20.41 -4.52 -1.32
N ALA A 54 -20.21 -4.15 -0.06
CA ALA A 54 -19.18 -3.20 0.34
C ALA A 54 -17.78 -3.74 0.01
N ILE A 55 -17.51 -5.00 0.38
CA ILE A 55 -16.25 -5.69 0.09
C ILE A 55 -16.01 -5.74 -1.42
N SER A 56 -17.01 -6.15 -2.21
CA SER A 56 -16.91 -6.21 -3.67
C SER A 56 -16.59 -4.85 -4.30
N LYS A 57 -17.19 -3.75 -3.81
CA LYS A 57 -16.90 -2.39 -4.29
C LYS A 57 -15.44 -1.99 -4.06
N THR A 58 -14.80 -2.47 -2.98
CA THR A 58 -13.38 -2.17 -2.74
C THR A 58 -12.47 -2.70 -3.85
N SER A 59 -12.83 -3.82 -4.48
CA SER A 59 -12.01 -4.49 -5.51
C SER A 59 -11.91 -3.69 -6.82
N PHE A 60 -12.87 -2.80 -7.11
CA PHE A 60 -12.90 -2.05 -8.36
C PHE A 60 -12.51 -0.57 -8.23
N GLY A 61 -12.58 0.01 -7.03
CA GLY A 61 -12.25 1.42 -6.80
C GLY A 61 -11.07 1.58 -5.83
N PRO A 62 -11.30 1.41 -4.52
CA PRO A 62 -10.28 1.57 -3.48
C PRO A 62 -9.00 0.76 -3.69
N MET A 63 -9.07 -0.56 -3.92
CA MET A 63 -7.88 -1.42 -4.02
C MET A 63 -6.99 -1.08 -5.23
N PRO A 64 -7.52 -0.95 -6.47
CA PRO A 64 -6.68 -0.56 -7.61
C PRO A 64 -6.09 0.84 -7.45
N THR A 65 -6.81 1.76 -6.82
CA THR A 65 -6.33 3.13 -6.58
C THR A 65 -5.23 3.14 -5.54
N LEU A 66 -5.40 2.41 -4.43
CA LEU A 66 -4.38 2.25 -3.40
C LEU A 66 -3.10 1.68 -4.02
N ASN A 67 -3.20 0.62 -4.82
CA ASN A 67 -2.02 0.04 -5.47
C ASN A 67 -1.29 1.06 -6.35
N LYS A 68 -2.00 1.89 -7.11
CA LYS A 68 -1.39 2.95 -7.94
C LYS A 68 -0.68 4.00 -7.09
N VAL A 69 -1.29 4.43 -5.99
CA VAL A 69 -0.68 5.41 -5.07
C VAL A 69 0.57 4.82 -4.45
N LEU A 70 0.53 3.58 -3.95
CA LEU A 70 1.70 2.89 -3.40
C LEU A 70 2.81 2.70 -4.45
N THR A 71 2.48 2.38 -5.70
CA THR A 71 3.45 2.34 -6.80
C THR A 71 4.08 3.72 -7.03
N GLY A 72 3.28 4.78 -7.06
CA GLY A 72 3.79 6.15 -7.24
C GLY A 72 4.71 6.62 -6.11
N LEU A 73 4.44 6.15 -4.89
CA LEU A 73 5.24 6.43 -3.70
C LEU A 73 6.46 5.52 -3.52
N GLY A 74 6.66 4.50 -4.36
CA GLY A 74 7.73 3.52 -4.14
C GLY A 74 7.51 2.59 -2.95
N LEU A 75 6.26 2.44 -2.47
CA LEU A 75 5.92 1.65 -1.30
C LEU A 75 5.57 0.19 -1.62
N ASN A 76 5.56 -0.18 -2.90
CA ASN A 76 5.42 -1.56 -3.35
C ASN A 76 6.58 -1.94 -4.29
N PRO A 77 6.79 -3.24 -4.58
CA PRO A 77 7.92 -3.68 -5.39
C PRO A 77 8.00 -3.02 -6.77
N GLU A 78 6.85 -2.81 -7.43
CA GLU A 78 6.76 -2.14 -8.73
C GLU A 78 7.23 -0.68 -8.64
N GLY A 79 6.80 0.04 -7.60
CA GLY A 79 7.21 1.42 -7.36
C GLY A 79 8.68 1.55 -7.02
N LYS A 80 9.20 0.65 -6.18
CA LYS A 80 10.63 0.61 -5.84
C LYS A 80 11.50 0.44 -7.09
N GLN A 81 11.10 -0.47 -8.00
CA GLN A 81 11.79 -0.63 -9.29
C GLN A 81 11.73 0.65 -10.13
N LYS A 82 10.55 1.25 -10.28
CA LYS A 82 10.34 2.46 -11.10
C LYS A 82 11.13 3.67 -10.61
N LEU A 83 11.33 3.77 -9.30
CA LEU A 83 12.05 4.87 -8.67
C LEU A 83 13.54 4.55 -8.43
N GLY A 84 14.02 3.37 -8.84
CA GLY A 84 15.42 2.96 -8.64
C GLY A 84 15.78 2.74 -7.17
N LEU A 85 14.81 2.38 -6.33
CA LEU A 85 14.98 2.21 -4.88
C LEU A 85 15.34 0.77 -4.47
N ASN A 86 15.46 -0.16 -5.41
CA ASN A 86 15.94 -1.51 -5.10
C ASN A 86 17.46 -1.50 -4.97
N GLU A 87 17.96 -1.92 -3.82
CA GLU A 87 19.39 -1.95 -3.46
C GLU A 87 20.24 -2.95 -4.28
N ASP A 88 19.65 -3.71 -5.20
CA ASP A 88 20.33 -4.78 -5.97
C ASP A 88 20.51 -4.49 -7.47
N VAL A 89 20.32 -3.25 -7.93
CA VAL A 89 20.69 -2.88 -9.30
C VAL A 89 21.81 -1.85 -9.27
N GLN A 90 23.01 -2.33 -8.92
CA GLN A 90 24.22 -1.79 -9.53
C GLN A 90 24.12 -2.08 -11.04
N GLU A 91 23.40 -1.24 -11.77
CA GLU A 91 23.63 -1.11 -13.21
C GLU A 91 24.99 -0.41 -13.34
N ASP A 92 26.03 -1.25 -13.37
CA ASP A 92 27.34 -0.88 -13.87
C ASP A 92 27.15 -0.12 -15.18
N GLU A 93 27.65 1.12 -15.20
CA GLU A 93 27.89 1.87 -16.42
C GLU A 93 28.78 1.05 -17.34
N GLU A 94 28.23 0.50 -18.43
CA GLU A 94 29.04 0.18 -19.61
C GLU A 94 28.95 1.33 -20.61
N PHE A 95 30.05 2.09 -20.64
CA PHE A 95 30.45 3.10 -21.63
C PHE A 95 30.52 2.55 -23.06
#